data_AF-A0A958LXM2-F1
#
_entry.id   AF-A0A958LXM2-F1
#
_cell.length_a   1.000
_cell.length_b   1.000
_cell.length_c   1.000
_cell.angle_alpha   90.00
_cell.angle_beta   90.00
_cell.angle_gamma   90.00
#
_symmetry.space_group_name_H-M   'P 1'
#
loop_
_entity.id
_entity.type
_entity.pdbx_description
1 polymer ?
#
loop_
_entity_poly.entity_id
_entity_poly.type
_entity_poly.pdbx_seq_one_letter_code
_entity_poly.pdbx_strand_id
1 'polypeptide(L)'
;KFLDSSVQNLNDALKKQILVGEGGSTIEQGLDAMNSVLTNNYVNEQGVPFLRSDSFLNIIALSNEDDSSQYEWKYYAEFLNKLRPDFEDGSKSWALHFFGVLSLNDSCPSGDWSFYKSPGYKYMELANYSSGFTGSICGNDLYKSLSAIKARVIQVLTDYKLKDIPDLSTLRVYINDQLVPEDINNGWSYIRENNVIRFNGNYVPKSDDSIRVDFKPAEAQ
;
A
#
# COMPACT_ATOMS: atom_id res chain seq x y z
N LYS A 1 11.04 -1.67 16.96
CA LYS A 1 12.14 -1.35 16.03
C LYS A 1 11.67 -1.71 14.63
N PHE A 2 11.68 -0.76 13.68
CA PHE A 2 11.27 -1.04 12.30
C PHE A 2 12.20 -2.08 11.65
N LEU A 3 11.68 -2.77 10.63
CA LEU A 3 12.41 -3.78 9.88
C LEU A 3 12.67 -3.25 8.46
N ASP A 4 13.91 -3.37 8.00
CA ASP A 4 14.35 -2.96 6.66
C ASP A 4 15.22 -4.06 6.01
N SER A 5 15.72 -3.80 4.80
CA SER A 5 16.54 -4.76 4.03
C SER A 5 17.91 -5.06 4.64
N SER A 6 18.37 -4.27 5.62
CA SER A 6 19.61 -4.53 6.37
C SER A 6 19.43 -5.57 7.46
N VAL A 7 18.19 -5.89 7.85
CA VAL A 7 17.90 -6.87 8.90
C VAL A 7 18.21 -8.28 8.40
N GLN A 8 19.22 -8.90 9.03
CA GLN A 8 19.51 -10.32 8.83
C GLN A 8 18.33 -11.19 9.28
N ASN A 9 18.03 -12.24 8.51
CA ASN A 9 16.90 -13.14 8.76
C ASN A 9 15.57 -12.39 8.95
N LEU A 10 15.29 -11.44 8.05
CA LEU A 10 14.10 -10.57 8.06
C LEU A 10 12.80 -11.32 8.36
N ASN A 11 12.61 -12.52 7.79
CA ASN A 11 11.41 -13.34 8.03
C ASN A 11 11.24 -13.73 9.50
N ASP A 12 12.31 -14.12 10.18
CA ASP A 12 12.26 -14.50 11.59
C ASP A 12 12.10 -13.27 12.49
N ALA A 13 12.73 -12.16 12.12
CA ALA A 13 12.54 -10.88 12.81
C ALA A 13 11.08 -10.41 12.71
N LEU A 14 10.47 -10.51 11.53
CA LEU A 14 9.07 -10.15 11.29
C LEU A 14 8.12 -11.06 12.08
N LYS A 15 8.31 -12.39 12.04
CA LYS A 15 7.50 -13.34 12.83
C LYS A 15 7.52 -12.99 14.32
N LYS A 16 8.69 -12.68 14.88
CA LYS A 16 8.83 -12.28 16.29
C LYS A 16 8.09 -10.97 16.63
N GLN A 17 7.94 -10.07 15.67
CA GLN A 17 7.25 -8.78 15.89
C GLN A 17 5.74 -8.86 15.66
N ILE A 18 5.25 -9.80 14.84
CA ILE A 18 3.82 -9.99 14.60
C ILE A 18 3.20 -10.91 15.67
N LEU A 19 3.94 -11.91 16.15
CA LEU A 19 3.45 -12.85 17.17
C LEU A 19 3.69 -12.27 18.58
N VAL A 20 2.82 -11.35 18.99
CA VAL A 20 2.94 -10.60 20.26
C VAL A 20 1.97 -11.09 21.34
N GLY A 21 1.75 -12.40 21.42
CA GLY A 21 0.91 -13.03 22.45
C GLY A 21 -0.56 -12.58 22.45
N GLU A 22 -1.38 -13.21 23.28
CA GLU A 22 -2.84 -12.98 23.38
C GLU A 22 -3.24 -12.27 24.70
N GLY A 23 -2.26 -11.92 25.53
CA GLY A 23 -2.49 -11.24 26.80
C GLY A 23 -2.63 -9.73 26.60
N GLY A 24 -3.74 -9.15 27.03
CA GLY A 24 -3.97 -7.71 26.88
C GLY A 24 -5.39 -7.27 27.20
N SER A 25 -5.76 -6.10 26.67
CA SER A 25 -7.12 -5.57 26.70
C SER A 25 -8.02 -6.36 25.75
N THR A 26 -9.30 -6.53 26.09
CA THR A 26 -10.33 -7.04 25.17
C THR A 26 -10.86 -5.97 24.20
N ILE A 27 -10.30 -4.76 24.27
CA ILE A 27 -10.63 -3.65 23.37
C ILE A 27 -9.48 -3.54 22.37
N GLU A 28 -9.72 -4.04 21.15
CA GLU A 28 -8.74 -3.99 20.05
C GLU A 28 -8.75 -2.61 19.39
N GLN A 29 -7.63 -1.89 19.47
CA GLN A 29 -7.53 -0.49 18.98
C GLN A 29 -6.44 -0.35 17.92
N GLY A 30 -6.50 -1.18 16.88
CA GLY A 30 -5.47 -1.21 15.84
C GLY A 30 -5.36 0.10 15.03
N LEU A 31 -6.45 0.85 14.84
CA LEU A 31 -6.41 2.15 14.17
C LEU A 31 -5.80 3.25 15.05
N ASP A 32 -6.05 3.27 16.35
CA ASP A 32 -5.34 4.17 17.28
C ASP A 32 -3.86 3.78 17.40
N ALA A 33 -3.53 2.48 17.40
CA ALA A 33 -2.15 2.01 17.35
C ALA A 33 -1.45 2.49 16.08
N MET A 34 -2.08 2.33 14.90
CA MET A 34 -1.59 2.84 13.62
C MET A 34 -1.39 4.37 13.67
N ASN A 35 -2.41 5.11 14.12
CA ASN A 35 -2.35 6.57 14.22
C ASN A 35 -1.17 7.02 15.09
N SER A 36 -0.98 6.38 16.25
CA SER A 36 0.08 6.70 17.21
C SER A 36 1.48 6.59 16.61
N VAL A 37 1.77 5.50 15.89
CA VAL A 37 3.08 5.25 15.29
C VAL A 37 3.36 6.07 14.03
N LEU A 38 2.33 6.68 13.45
CA LEU A 38 2.42 7.54 12.26
C LEU A 38 2.45 9.03 12.60
N THR A 39 2.27 9.41 13.87
CA THR A 39 2.39 10.81 14.29
C THR A 39 3.83 11.32 14.16
N ASN A 40 3.98 12.62 13.82
CA ASN A 40 5.30 13.25 13.70
C ASN A 40 6.15 13.09 14.96
N ASN A 41 5.55 13.17 16.15
CA ASN A 41 6.28 12.99 17.40
C ASN A 41 6.91 11.59 17.49
N TYR A 42 6.12 10.54 17.25
CA TYR A 42 6.63 9.17 17.29
C TYR A 42 7.69 8.92 16.19
N VAL A 43 7.43 9.38 14.97
CA VAL A 43 8.35 9.20 13.84
C VAL A 43 9.69 9.92 14.10
N ASN A 44 9.65 11.15 14.61
CA ASN A 44 10.85 11.95 14.87
C ASN A 44 11.66 11.46 16.08
N GLU A 45 11.03 10.80 17.05
CA GLU A 45 11.71 10.30 18.26
C GLU A 45 12.16 8.84 18.16
N GLN A 46 11.32 7.95 17.61
CA GLN A 46 11.48 6.49 17.67
C GLN A 46 11.48 5.81 16.29
N GLY A 47 10.96 6.48 15.25
CA GLY A 47 10.64 5.91 13.93
C GLY A 47 11.52 6.34 12.75
N VAL A 48 12.77 6.76 12.99
CA VAL A 48 13.67 7.31 11.95
C VAL A 48 13.98 6.28 10.82
N PRO A 49 13.74 6.56 9.52
CA PRO A 49 12.65 7.25 8.85
C PRO A 49 11.77 6.21 8.13
N PHE A 50 10.94 5.47 8.86
CA PHE A 50 9.98 4.52 8.26
C PHE A 50 9.07 5.23 7.24
N LEU A 51 8.71 6.47 7.55
CA LEU A 51 7.77 7.27 6.78
C LEU A 51 8.49 8.23 5.81
N ARG A 52 8.85 7.77 4.61
CA ARG A 52 9.53 8.59 3.58
C ARG A 52 8.55 9.42 2.75
N SER A 53 8.77 10.73 2.58
CA SER A 53 7.84 11.63 1.88
C SER A 53 7.55 11.25 0.42
N ASP A 54 8.45 10.51 -0.21
CA ASP A 54 8.40 10.04 -1.60
C ASP A 54 7.94 8.58 -1.73
N SER A 55 7.24 8.04 -0.72
CA SER A 55 6.83 6.64 -0.68
C SER A 55 5.32 6.46 -0.60
N PHE A 56 4.84 5.41 -1.26
CA PHE A 56 3.50 4.89 -1.05
C PHE A 56 3.40 4.22 0.33
N LEU A 57 2.49 4.70 1.17
CA LEU A 57 2.26 4.12 2.50
C LEU A 57 1.29 2.94 2.41
N ASN A 58 1.82 1.73 2.52
CA ASN A 58 1.01 0.50 2.55
C ASN A 58 0.75 0.08 4.01
N ILE A 59 -0.52 0.00 4.39
CA ILE A 59 -0.96 -0.40 5.73
C ILE A 59 -1.67 -1.75 5.62
N ILE A 60 -1.27 -2.73 6.42
CA ILE A 60 -1.90 -4.05 6.47
C ILE A 60 -2.44 -4.25 7.88
N ALA A 61 -3.77 -4.26 8.00
CA ALA A 61 -4.48 -4.60 9.24
C ALA A 61 -4.83 -6.09 9.22
N LEU A 62 -4.42 -6.81 10.26
CA LEU A 62 -4.78 -8.19 10.52
C LEU A 62 -5.51 -8.21 11.86
N SER A 63 -6.80 -8.57 11.86
CA SER A 63 -7.57 -8.74 13.10
C SER A 63 -8.71 -9.72 12.89
N ASN A 64 -9.04 -10.47 13.92
CA ASN A 64 -10.21 -11.34 14.01
C ASN A 64 -11.46 -10.59 14.48
N GLU A 65 -11.38 -9.30 14.82
CA GLU A 65 -12.50 -8.48 15.31
C GLU A 65 -12.59 -7.11 14.60
N ASP A 66 -13.64 -6.34 14.90
CA ASP A 66 -13.72 -4.93 14.52
C ASP A 66 -12.90 -4.02 15.43
N ASP A 67 -12.48 -2.91 14.85
CA ASP A 67 -11.69 -1.92 15.55
C ASP A 67 -12.53 -1.13 16.56
N SER A 68 -12.10 -1.17 17.82
CA SER A 68 -12.68 -0.43 18.94
C SER A 68 -11.90 0.83 19.32
N SER A 69 -11.10 1.37 18.38
CA SER A 69 -10.43 2.66 18.54
C SER A 69 -11.45 3.80 18.72
N GLN A 70 -11.01 4.88 19.37
CA GLN A 70 -11.90 5.94 19.86
C GLN A 70 -12.74 6.60 18.75
N TYR A 71 -12.19 6.72 17.54
CA TYR A 71 -12.82 7.47 16.46
C TYR A 71 -13.40 6.56 15.37
N GLU A 72 -14.27 7.15 14.55
CA GLU A 72 -14.80 6.52 13.33
C GLU A 72 -13.73 6.45 12.23
N TRP A 73 -13.92 5.56 11.25
CA TRP A 73 -12.95 5.36 10.16
C TRP A 73 -12.57 6.65 9.42
N LYS A 74 -13.50 7.60 9.28
CA LYS A 74 -13.29 8.88 8.59
C LYS A 74 -12.20 9.73 9.23
N TYR A 75 -12.10 9.70 10.55
CA TYR A 75 -11.05 10.41 11.28
C TYR A 75 -9.66 9.93 10.84
N TYR A 76 -9.48 8.61 10.78
CA TYR A 76 -8.21 8.01 10.35
C TYR A 76 -7.94 8.25 8.86
N ALA A 77 -8.97 8.23 8.01
CA ALA A 77 -8.84 8.60 6.61
C ALA A 77 -8.36 10.05 6.43
N GLU A 78 -8.93 11.00 7.17
CA GLU A 78 -8.51 12.41 7.15
C GLU A 78 -7.08 12.59 7.66
N PHE A 79 -6.71 11.88 8.73
CA PHE A 79 -5.34 11.85 9.23
C PHE A 79 -4.37 11.35 8.16
N LEU A 80 -4.66 10.20 7.53
CA LEU A 80 -3.80 9.60 6.52
C LEU A 80 -3.71 10.46 5.24
N ASN A 81 -4.80 11.10 4.80
CA ASN A 81 -4.76 12.06 3.69
C ASN A 81 -3.88 13.28 3.98
N LYS A 82 -3.84 13.76 5.24
CA LYS A 82 -2.96 14.87 5.63
C LYS A 82 -1.50 14.43 5.72
N LEU A 83 -1.27 13.22 6.23
CA LEU A 83 0.07 12.62 6.35
C LEU A 83 0.67 12.25 4.98
N ARG A 84 -0.21 11.85 4.07
CA ARG A 84 0.07 11.35 2.72
C ARG A 84 -0.97 11.94 1.75
N PRO A 85 -0.74 13.18 1.29
CA PRO A 85 -1.58 13.80 0.26
C PRO A 85 -1.58 12.95 -1.01
N ASP A 86 -2.68 12.98 -1.74
CA ASP A 86 -2.80 12.30 -3.03
C ASP A 86 -1.67 12.75 -3.97
N PHE A 87 -1.23 11.85 -4.85
CA PHE A 87 -0.26 12.19 -5.88
C PHE A 87 -0.82 13.25 -6.84
N GLU A 88 0.04 13.92 -7.60
CA GLU A 88 -0.38 14.98 -8.55
C GLU A 88 -1.46 14.52 -9.55
N ASP A 89 -1.51 13.21 -9.84
CA ASP A 89 -2.49 12.60 -10.73
C ASP A 89 -3.85 12.27 -10.07
N GLY A 90 -4.02 12.64 -8.79
CA GLY A 90 -5.21 12.38 -8.00
C GLY A 90 -5.30 10.97 -7.42
N SER A 91 -4.30 10.10 -7.64
CA SER A 91 -4.28 8.77 -7.03
C SER A 91 -3.84 8.82 -5.56
N LYS A 92 -4.37 7.90 -4.74
CA LYS A 92 -3.99 7.81 -3.32
C LYS A 92 -2.51 7.45 -3.18
N SER A 93 -1.80 8.16 -2.31
CA SER A 93 -0.41 7.86 -1.92
C SER A 93 -0.31 6.92 -0.71
N TRP A 94 -1.44 6.37 -0.28
CA TRP A 94 -1.54 5.35 0.75
C TRP A 94 -2.70 4.40 0.49
N ALA A 95 -2.62 3.18 1.01
CA ALA A 95 -3.76 2.27 1.07
C ALA A 95 -3.74 1.45 2.36
N LEU A 96 -4.94 1.21 2.90
CA LEU A 96 -5.15 0.23 3.95
C LEU A 96 -5.74 -1.05 3.38
N HIS A 97 -5.10 -2.17 3.68
CA HIS A 97 -5.59 -3.50 3.38
C HIS A 97 -6.02 -4.17 4.68
N PHE A 98 -7.19 -4.79 4.69
CA PHE A 98 -7.72 -5.49 5.84
C PHE A 98 -7.84 -6.99 5.56
N PHE A 99 -7.34 -7.79 6.49
CA PHE A 99 -7.63 -9.21 6.56
C PHE A 99 -8.26 -9.50 7.91
N GLY A 100 -9.48 -10.00 7.88
CA GLY A 100 -10.16 -10.41 9.10
C GLY A 100 -11.44 -11.16 8.86
N VAL A 101 -12.35 -11.07 9.83
CA VAL A 101 -13.72 -11.53 9.65
C VAL A 101 -14.46 -10.48 8.80
N LEU A 102 -15.04 -10.88 7.68
CA LEU A 102 -15.63 -9.96 6.70
C LEU A 102 -17.15 -9.80 6.85
N SER A 103 -17.82 -10.77 7.48
CA SER A 103 -19.27 -10.78 7.62
C SER A 103 -19.71 -11.72 8.73
N LEU A 104 -20.85 -11.42 9.35
CA LEU A 104 -21.52 -12.33 10.28
C LEU A 104 -21.94 -13.65 9.60
N ASN A 105 -22.07 -13.64 8.27
CA ASN A 105 -22.45 -14.79 7.47
C ASN A 105 -21.26 -15.67 7.03
N ASP A 106 -20.02 -15.21 7.19
CA ASP A 106 -18.83 -16.00 6.86
C ASP A 106 -18.59 -17.10 7.91
N SER A 107 -17.97 -18.21 7.55
CA SER A 107 -17.53 -19.27 8.46
C SER A 107 -16.34 -18.87 9.35
N CYS A 108 -15.69 -17.74 9.08
CA CYS A 108 -14.52 -17.27 9.82
C CYS A 108 -14.91 -16.77 11.22
N PRO A 109 -14.41 -17.38 12.32
CA PRO A 109 -14.76 -17.00 13.68
C PRO A 109 -13.87 -15.86 14.19
N SER A 110 -14.36 -15.14 15.19
CA SER A 110 -13.60 -14.10 15.91
C SER A 110 -12.94 -14.60 17.19
N GLY A 111 -13.04 -15.89 17.52
CA GLY A 111 -12.37 -16.47 18.68
C GLY A 111 -12.49 -17.99 18.71
N ASP A 112 -11.94 -18.60 19.77
CA ASP A 112 -11.90 -20.07 19.95
C ASP A 112 -13.29 -20.73 19.92
N TRP A 113 -14.31 -19.96 20.26
CA TRP A 113 -15.71 -20.38 20.22
C TRP A 113 -16.31 -19.92 18.90
N SER A 114 -16.53 -20.87 17.98
CA SER A 114 -17.01 -20.69 16.60
C SER A 114 -18.39 -20.02 16.44
N PHE A 115 -18.95 -19.44 17.50
CA PHE A 115 -20.23 -18.73 17.53
C PHE A 115 -20.08 -17.21 17.57
N TYR A 116 -18.96 -16.68 18.05
CA TYR A 116 -18.72 -15.24 18.09
C TYR A 116 -18.08 -14.75 16.79
N LYS A 117 -18.64 -13.67 16.24
CA LYS A 117 -18.14 -12.99 15.04
C LYS A 117 -18.28 -11.49 15.23
N SER A 118 -17.19 -10.80 14.93
CA SER A 118 -17.05 -9.35 14.94
C SER A 118 -16.39 -8.96 13.61
N PRO A 119 -17.20 -8.75 12.55
CA PRO A 119 -16.64 -8.35 11.27
C PRO A 119 -15.97 -6.99 11.36
N GLY A 120 -14.78 -6.84 10.78
CA GLY A 120 -13.99 -5.61 10.85
C GLY A 120 -14.52 -4.48 9.98
N TYR A 121 -15.76 -4.06 10.19
CA TYR A 121 -16.43 -3.07 9.36
C TYR A 121 -15.69 -1.73 9.31
N LYS A 122 -15.12 -1.27 10.43
CA LYS A 122 -14.36 -0.01 10.45
C LYS A 122 -13.10 -0.11 9.58
N TYR A 123 -12.40 -1.24 9.61
CA TYR A 123 -11.27 -1.49 8.71
C TYR A 123 -11.73 -1.61 7.25
N MET A 124 -12.84 -2.28 6.99
CA MET A 124 -13.39 -2.45 5.62
C MET A 124 -13.77 -1.11 4.99
N GLU A 125 -14.38 -0.20 5.74
CA GLU A 125 -14.70 1.16 5.28
C GLU A 125 -13.42 1.93 4.89
N LEU A 126 -12.39 1.86 5.73
CA LEU A 126 -11.11 2.54 5.47
C LEU A 126 -10.34 1.91 4.30
N ALA A 127 -10.41 0.59 4.16
CA ALA A 127 -9.86 -0.14 3.03
C ALA A 127 -10.55 0.27 1.73
N ASN A 128 -11.89 0.29 1.71
CA ASN A 128 -12.66 0.70 0.54
C ASN A 128 -12.36 2.17 0.16
N TYR A 129 -12.32 3.08 1.14
CA TYR A 129 -12.00 4.49 0.92
C TYR A 129 -10.63 4.69 0.24
N SER A 130 -9.64 3.90 0.64
CA SER A 130 -8.28 4.00 0.13
C SER A 130 -8.00 3.11 -1.10
N SER A 131 -9.05 2.50 -1.68
CA SER A 131 -8.92 1.50 -2.76
C SER A 131 -8.00 0.34 -2.41
N GLY A 132 -7.96 -0.02 -1.12
CA GLY A 132 -7.24 -1.16 -0.60
C GLY A 132 -8.02 -2.47 -0.77
N PHE A 133 -7.53 -3.52 -0.11
CA PHE A 133 -8.04 -4.88 -0.28
C PHE A 133 -8.69 -5.36 1.02
N THR A 134 -9.79 -6.10 0.92
CA THR A 134 -10.44 -6.79 2.04
C THR A 134 -10.46 -8.31 1.79
N GLY A 135 -9.95 -9.10 2.74
CA GLY A 135 -9.86 -10.56 2.62
C GLY A 135 -10.17 -11.30 3.91
N SER A 136 -10.57 -12.57 3.80
CA SER A 136 -10.83 -13.40 4.99
C SER A 136 -9.51 -13.97 5.53
N ILE A 137 -9.29 -13.91 6.85
CA ILE A 137 -8.11 -14.55 7.47
C ILE A 137 -8.22 -16.08 7.50
N CYS A 138 -9.44 -16.61 7.45
CA CYS A 138 -9.70 -18.05 7.47
C CYS A 138 -9.63 -18.68 6.07
N GLY A 139 -9.62 -17.86 5.02
CA GLY A 139 -9.46 -18.31 3.64
C GLY A 139 -7.99 -18.35 3.22
N ASN A 140 -7.76 -18.88 2.02
CA ASN A 140 -6.46 -18.73 1.32
C ASN A 140 -6.26 -17.32 0.76
N ASP A 141 -7.05 -16.35 1.23
CA ASP A 141 -7.07 -14.98 0.71
C ASP A 141 -5.82 -14.24 1.11
N LEU A 142 -5.26 -14.46 2.30
CA LEU A 142 -4.03 -13.77 2.71
C LEU A 142 -2.89 -13.98 1.70
N TYR A 143 -2.67 -15.20 1.20
CA TYR A 143 -1.63 -15.45 0.19
C TYR A 143 -1.94 -14.83 -1.18
N LYS A 144 -3.18 -14.98 -1.66
CA LYS A 144 -3.64 -14.37 -2.93
C LYS A 144 -3.57 -12.85 -2.87
N SER A 145 -3.83 -12.29 -1.71
CA SER A 145 -3.93 -10.85 -1.51
C SER A 145 -2.60 -10.24 -1.15
N LEU A 146 -1.68 -10.97 -0.50
CA LEU A 146 -0.27 -10.61 -0.47
C LEU A 146 0.29 -10.54 -1.89
N SER A 147 -0.15 -11.43 -2.79
CA SER A 147 0.20 -11.34 -4.21
C SER A 147 -0.40 -10.10 -4.88
N ALA A 148 -1.65 -9.72 -4.55
CA ALA A 148 -2.28 -8.50 -5.05
C ALA A 148 -1.66 -7.21 -4.47
N ILE A 149 -1.31 -7.19 -3.17
CA ILE A 149 -0.59 -6.11 -2.50
C ILE A 149 0.80 -5.99 -3.12
N LYS A 150 1.51 -7.09 -3.31
CA LYS A 150 2.80 -7.12 -4.02
C LYS A 150 2.65 -6.58 -5.44
N ALA A 151 1.63 -7.01 -6.18
CA ALA A 151 1.36 -6.51 -7.53
C ALA A 151 1.04 -5.02 -7.54
N ARG A 152 0.30 -4.51 -6.56
CA ARG A 152 -0.01 -3.08 -6.40
C ARG A 152 1.23 -2.27 -6.04
N VAL A 153 2.06 -2.76 -5.12
CA VAL A 153 3.35 -2.12 -4.78
C VAL A 153 4.27 -2.11 -5.99
N ILE A 154 4.39 -3.24 -6.72
CA ILE A 154 5.13 -3.29 -7.98
C ILE A 154 4.55 -2.29 -8.97
N GLN A 155 3.23 -2.26 -9.15
CA GLN A 155 2.58 -1.32 -10.06
C GLN A 155 2.92 0.14 -9.72
N VAL A 156 2.86 0.51 -8.44
CA VAL A 156 3.22 1.87 -8.00
C VAL A 156 4.72 2.15 -8.22
N LEU A 157 5.58 1.14 -8.12
CA LEU A 157 7.01 1.27 -8.42
C LEU A 157 7.31 1.30 -9.92
N THR A 158 6.49 0.66 -10.76
CA THR A 158 6.74 0.49 -12.19
C THR A 158 5.96 1.45 -13.07
N ASP A 159 4.84 2.00 -12.62
CA ASP A 159 3.96 2.82 -13.44
C ASP A 159 4.25 4.31 -13.21
N TYR A 160 4.69 4.99 -14.25
CA TYR A 160 4.84 6.43 -14.30
C TYR A 160 3.70 7.04 -15.09
N LYS A 161 2.82 7.79 -14.43
CA LYS A 161 1.65 8.43 -15.04
C LYS A 161 2.06 9.62 -15.91
N LEU A 162 1.53 9.68 -17.13
CA LEU A 162 1.72 10.82 -18.02
C LEU A 162 0.64 11.88 -17.80
N LYS A 163 1.04 13.15 -17.91
CA LYS A 163 0.13 14.31 -17.77
C LYS A 163 -0.85 14.43 -18.95
N ASP A 164 -0.39 14.12 -20.17
CA ASP A 164 -1.18 14.15 -21.40
C ASP A 164 -1.05 12.83 -22.16
N ILE A 165 -1.94 12.58 -23.12
CA ILE A 165 -1.82 11.44 -24.04
C ILE A 165 -0.67 11.72 -25.01
N PRO A 166 0.36 10.86 -25.09
CA PRO A 166 1.53 11.11 -25.94
C PRO A 166 1.29 10.77 -27.41
N ASP A 167 1.89 11.54 -28.31
CA ASP A 167 2.25 11.04 -29.65
C ASP A 167 3.40 10.03 -29.47
N LEU A 168 3.07 8.75 -29.64
CA LEU A 168 3.98 7.62 -29.42
C LEU A 168 5.26 7.71 -30.26
N SER A 169 5.22 8.35 -31.43
CA SER A 169 6.41 8.50 -32.28
C SER A 169 7.47 9.41 -31.66
N THR A 170 7.06 10.30 -30.76
CA THR A 170 7.90 11.28 -30.07
C THR A 170 8.33 10.87 -28.67
N LEU A 171 7.72 9.80 -28.14
CA LEU A 171 7.89 9.36 -26.77
C LEU A 171 9.33 8.86 -26.52
N ARG A 172 9.99 9.46 -25.55
CA ARG A 172 11.33 9.09 -25.09
C ARG A 172 11.36 9.03 -23.57
N VAL A 173 11.81 7.90 -23.04
CA VAL A 173 11.82 7.61 -21.60
C VAL A 173 13.26 7.48 -21.14
N TYR A 174 13.60 8.11 -20.02
CA TYR A 174 14.93 8.11 -19.44
C TYR A 174 14.88 7.77 -17.95
N ILE A 175 15.91 7.04 -17.49
CA ILE A 175 16.22 6.81 -16.09
C ILE A 175 17.64 7.32 -15.85
N ASN A 176 17.83 8.25 -14.91
CA ASN A 176 19.12 8.90 -14.66
C ASN A 176 19.80 9.41 -15.94
N ASP A 177 19.00 10.08 -16.79
CA ASP A 177 19.36 10.58 -18.13
C ASP A 177 19.80 9.52 -19.16
N GLN A 178 19.72 8.23 -18.84
CA GLN A 178 19.94 7.15 -19.80
C GLN A 178 18.65 6.77 -20.50
N LEU A 179 18.68 6.72 -21.83
CA LEU A 179 17.53 6.32 -22.64
C LEU A 179 17.17 4.86 -22.37
N VAL A 180 15.90 4.63 -22.02
CA VAL A 180 15.34 3.29 -21.78
C VAL A 180 14.67 2.78 -23.06
N PRO A 181 14.95 1.54 -23.50
CA PRO A 181 14.32 0.97 -24.68
C PRO A 181 12.83 0.68 -24.46
N GLU A 182 12.03 0.80 -25.51
CA GLU A 182 10.64 0.31 -25.53
C GLU A 182 10.68 -1.22 -25.65
N ASP A 183 10.49 -1.91 -24.53
CA ASP A 183 10.53 -3.37 -24.45
C ASP A 183 9.65 -3.85 -23.27
N ILE A 184 8.73 -4.76 -23.58
CA ILE A 184 7.76 -5.29 -22.62
C ILE A 184 8.38 -6.21 -21.56
N ASN A 185 9.56 -6.77 -21.83
CA ASN A 185 10.28 -7.67 -20.91
C ASN A 185 11.38 -6.95 -20.14
N ASN A 186 12.10 -6.02 -20.79
CA ASN A 186 13.26 -5.34 -20.20
C ASN A 186 13.46 -3.93 -20.78
N GLY A 187 12.62 -3.00 -20.33
CA GLY A 187 12.55 -1.63 -20.86
C GLY A 187 11.32 -0.91 -20.31
N TRP A 188 10.62 -0.19 -21.17
CA TRP A 188 9.31 0.38 -20.86
C TRP A 188 8.23 -0.04 -21.85
N SER A 189 6.98 0.04 -21.43
CA SER A 189 5.77 -0.16 -22.25
C SER A 189 4.72 0.88 -21.90
N TYR A 190 4.02 1.44 -22.90
CA TYR A 190 2.92 2.37 -22.66
C TYR A 190 1.58 1.63 -22.52
N ILE A 191 0.86 1.88 -21.41
CA ILE A 191 -0.46 1.31 -21.13
C ILE A 191 -1.50 2.41 -21.34
N ARG A 192 -2.18 2.36 -22.50
CA ARG A 192 -3.08 3.41 -22.97
C ARG A 192 -4.29 3.60 -22.07
N GLU A 193 -4.86 2.52 -21.54
CA GLU A 193 -6.07 2.51 -20.71
C GLU A 193 -5.92 3.44 -19.50
N ASN A 194 -4.72 3.49 -18.95
CA ASN A 194 -4.40 4.28 -17.77
C ASN A 194 -3.49 5.47 -18.07
N ASN A 195 -3.08 5.70 -19.31
CA ASN A 195 -2.09 6.71 -19.70
C ASN A 195 -0.80 6.66 -18.85
N VAL A 196 -0.19 5.47 -18.72
CA VAL A 196 1.03 5.26 -17.92
C VAL A 196 2.16 4.64 -18.74
N ILE A 197 3.40 4.92 -18.35
CA ILE A 197 4.59 4.18 -18.75
C ILE A 197 4.87 3.13 -17.68
N ARG A 198 4.85 1.85 -18.05
CA ARG A 198 5.26 0.75 -17.18
C ARG A 198 6.70 0.34 -17.46
N PHE A 199 7.54 0.36 -16.43
CA PHE A 199 8.90 -0.13 -16.46
C PHE A 199 8.98 -1.63 -16.18
N ASN A 200 9.83 -2.35 -16.93
CA ASN A 200 9.95 -3.80 -16.91
C ASN A 200 11.42 -4.24 -16.71
N GLY A 201 11.61 -5.43 -16.12
CA GLY A 201 12.93 -6.06 -16.00
C GLY A 201 13.94 -5.24 -15.18
N ASN A 202 15.14 -5.04 -15.72
CA ASN A 202 16.23 -4.30 -15.07
C ASN A 202 16.03 -2.78 -15.09
N TYR A 203 15.01 -2.29 -15.80
CA TYR A 203 14.68 -0.88 -15.89
C TYR A 203 13.58 -0.45 -14.93
N VAL A 204 13.16 -1.31 -13.99
CA VAL A 204 12.30 -0.90 -12.89
C VAL A 204 13.05 0.12 -12.01
N PRO A 205 12.59 1.38 -11.91
CA PRO A 205 13.30 2.42 -11.19
C PRO A 205 13.44 2.11 -9.69
N LYS A 206 14.59 2.45 -9.13
CA LYS A 206 14.85 2.41 -7.69
C LYS A 206 14.41 3.72 -7.03
N SER A 207 14.34 3.75 -5.70
CA SER A 207 13.86 4.93 -4.96
C SER A 207 14.68 6.21 -5.18
N ASP A 208 15.89 6.11 -5.72
CA ASP A 208 16.80 7.22 -6.00
C ASP A 208 16.94 7.55 -7.49
N ASP A 209 16.27 6.80 -8.36
CA ASP A 209 16.34 7.01 -9.80
C ASP A 209 15.49 8.22 -10.25
N SER A 210 16.05 9.08 -11.09
CA SER A 210 15.29 10.16 -11.74
C SER A 210 14.64 9.66 -13.03
N ILE A 211 13.31 9.78 -13.10
CA ILE A 211 12.54 9.43 -14.29
C ILE A 211 12.25 10.70 -15.09
N ARG A 212 12.55 10.69 -16.38
CA ARG A 212 12.21 11.76 -17.31
C ARG A 212 11.52 11.17 -18.53
N VAL A 213 10.37 11.73 -18.89
CA VAL A 213 9.61 11.29 -20.06
C VAL A 213 9.31 12.51 -20.94
N ASP A 214 9.87 12.51 -22.14
CA ASP A 214 9.64 13.55 -23.14
C ASP A 214 8.67 13.05 -24.20
N PHE A 215 7.68 13.87 -24.57
CA PHE A 215 6.78 13.60 -25.69
C PHE A 215 6.06 14.87 -26.12
N LYS A 216 5.49 14.87 -27.32
CA LYS A 216 4.48 15.84 -27.74
C LYS A 216 3.09 15.27 -27.43
N PRO A 217 2.14 16.08 -26.91
CA PRO A 217 0.76 15.62 -26.76
C PRO A 217 0.14 15.24 -28.11
N ALA A 218 -0.60 14.13 -28.16
CA ALA A 218 -1.25 13.64 -29.38
C ALA A 218 -2.29 14.62 -29.94
N GLU A 219 -2.92 15.41 -29.06
CA GLU A 219 -3.96 16.39 -29.41
C GLU A 219 -3.39 17.78 -29.78
N ALA A 220 -2.07 17.98 -29.72
CA ALA A 220 -1.41 19.25 -30.05
C ALA A 220 -1.05 19.37 -31.56
N GLN A 221 -1.73 18.63 -32.43
CA GLN A 221 -1.54 18.65 -33.90
C GLN A 221 -2.66 19.40 -34.62
#